data_AF-A0AAW9QAM4-F1
#
_entry.id   AF-A0AAW9QAM4-F1
#
_cell.length_a   1.000
_cell.length_b   1.000
_cell.length_c   1.000
_cell.angle_alpha   90.00
_cell.angle_beta   90.00
_cell.angle_gamma   90.00
#
_symmetry.space_group_name_H-M   'P 1'
#
loop_
_entity.id
_entity.type
_entity.pdbx_description
1 polymer ?
#
loop_
_entity_poly.entity_id
_entity_poly.type
_entity_poly.pdbx_seq_one_letter_code
_entity_poly.pdbx_strand_id
1 'polypeptide(L)'
;MQVTDLPINSLVNSFRPVAIANPTLNTLIAELGVECQRAIALIHQLQLPNLSDHQKVDILAELNTSIIHLQSHCDDDLQDLIADELENITD
;
A
#
# COMPACT_ATOMS: atom_id res chain seq x y z
N MET A 1 -7.83 -15.42 -11.80
CA MET A 1 -6.86 -15.50 -10.69
C MET A 1 -7.25 -14.40 -9.72
N GLN A 2 -7.94 -14.76 -8.63
CA GLN A 2 -8.37 -13.79 -7.63
C GLN A 2 -7.14 -13.35 -6.82
N VAL A 3 -6.92 -12.04 -6.74
CA VAL A 3 -5.78 -11.42 -6.03
C VAL A 3 -5.94 -11.51 -4.50
N THR A 4 -7.01 -12.11 -4.02
CA THR A 4 -7.44 -12.07 -2.61
C THR A 4 -6.81 -13.11 -1.69
N ASP A 5 -6.03 -14.08 -2.20
CA ASP A 5 -5.53 -15.21 -1.40
C ASP A 5 -4.00 -15.25 -1.21
N LEU A 6 -3.26 -14.23 -1.61
CA LEU A 6 -1.83 -14.17 -1.25
C LEU A 6 -1.72 -13.70 0.21
N PRO A 7 -0.97 -14.43 1.07
CA PRO A 7 -0.73 -13.99 2.43
C PRO A 7 -0.15 -12.58 2.39
N ILE A 8 -0.64 -11.66 3.22
CA ILE A 8 -0.16 -10.26 3.28
C ILE A 8 1.38 -10.22 3.36
N ASN A 9 1.98 -11.14 4.14
CA ASN A 9 3.44 -11.29 4.25
C ASN A 9 4.14 -11.63 2.91
N SER A 10 3.50 -12.39 2.03
CA SER A 10 4.02 -12.72 0.70
C SER A 10 3.94 -11.54 -0.27
N LEU A 11 2.94 -10.67 -0.11
CA LEU A 11 2.80 -9.45 -0.91
C LEU A 11 3.79 -8.38 -0.47
N VAL A 12 3.97 -8.18 0.84
CA VAL A 12 4.96 -7.25 1.40
C VAL A 12 6.36 -7.55 0.84
N ASN A 13 6.78 -8.81 0.80
CA ASN A 13 8.09 -9.18 0.26
C ASN A 13 8.29 -8.79 -1.22
N SER A 14 7.22 -8.70 -2.01
CA SER A 14 7.31 -8.29 -3.43
C SER A 14 7.56 -6.79 -3.63
N PHE A 15 7.25 -5.97 -2.61
CA PHE A 15 7.45 -4.53 -2.63
C PHE A 15 8.71 -4.07 -1.91
N ARG A 16 9.49 -4.99 -1.31
CA ARG A 16 10.72 -4.64 -0.60
C ARG A 16 11.76 -4.01 -1.53
N PRO A 17 12.14 -2.74 -1.30
CA PRO A 17 13.16 -2.09 -2.10
C PRO A 17 14.52 -2.79 -1.93
N VAL A 18 15.26 -3.05 -3.00
CA VAL A 18 16.63 -3.59 -2.87
C VAL A 18 17.66 -2.48 -2.62
N ALA A 19 17.34 -1.25 -3.01
CA ALA A 19 18.24 -0.11 -3.00
C ALA A 19 18.31 0.64 -1.66
N ILE A 20 17.47 0.27 -0.69
CA ILE A 20 17.37 0.97 0.60
C ILE A 20 17.99 0.11 1.69
N ALA A 21 19.00 0.66 2.37
CA ALA A 21 19.76 -0.07 3.37
C ALA A 21 19.02 -0.16 4.71
N ASN A 22 18.25 0.87 5.06
CA ASN A 22 17.50 0.90 6.31
C ASN A 22 16.36 -0.15 6.29
N PRO A 23 16.41 -1.19 7.16
CA PRO A 23 15.44 -2.29 7.13
C PRO A 23 14.04 -1.89 7.61
N THR A 24 13.95 -0.85 8.45
CA THR A 24 12.66 -0.30 8.89
C THR A 24 12.01 0.43 7.73
N LEU A 25 12.73 1.35 7.08
CA LEU A 25 12.25 2.06 5.90
C LEU A 25 11.86 1.09 4.77
N ASN A 26 12.66 0.04 4.57
CA ASN A 26 12.36 -1.03 3.62
C ASN A 26 11.00 -1.67 3.87
N THR A 27 10.71 -1.98 5.14
CA THR A 27 9.46 -2.63 5.55
C THR A 27 8.29 -1.67 5.40
N LEU A 28 8.44 -0.41 5.81
CA LEU A 28 7.39 0.61 5.69
C LEU A 28 7.05 0.90 4.22
N ILE A 29 8.04 1.00 3.33
CA ILE A 29 7.80 1.16 1.89
C ILE A 29 7.09 -0.07 1.32
N ALA A 30 7.44 -1.26 1.78
CA ALA A 30 6.79 -2.49 1.34
C ALA A 30 5.31 -2.55 1.78
N GLU A 31 5.01 -2.15 3.01
CA GLU A 31 3.64 -2.05 3.54
C GLU A 31 2.83 -0.97 2.78
N LEU A 32 3.42 0.21 2.57
CA LEU A 32 2.85 1.28 1.73
C LEU A 32 2.53 0.77 0.32
N GLY A 33 3.42 -0.03 -0.27
CA GLY A 33 3.21 -0.64 -1.59
C GLY A 33 2.00 -1.59 -1.62
N VAL A 34 1.82 -2.40 -0.58
CA VAL A 34 0.66 -3.31 -0.46
C VAL A 34 -0.64 -2.54 -0.36
N GLU A 35 -0.71 -1.51 0.49
CA GLU A 35 -1.92 -0.70 0.63
C GLU A 35 -2.22 0.13 -0.61
N CYS A 36 -1.21 0.66 -1.30
CA CYS A 36 -1.37 1.29 -2.61
C CYS A 36 -1.97 0.33 -3.64
N GLN A 37 -1.46 -0.90 -3.70
CA GLN A 37 -1.96 -1.92 -4.62
C GLN A 37 -3.41 -2.31 -4.32
N ARG A 38 -3.79 -2.35 -3.03
CA ARG A 38 -5.17 -2.59 -2.60
C ARG A 38 -6.10 -1.47 -3.03
N ALA A 39 -5.72 -0.21 -2.79
CA ALA A 39 -6.49 0.95 -3.20
C ALA A 39 -6.72 0.96 -4.73
N ILE A 40 -5.66 0.70 -5.52
CA ILE A 40 -5.77 0.60 -6.98
C ILE A 40 -6.74 -0.52 -7.40
N ALA A 41 -6.66 -1.68 -6.77
CA ALA A 41 -7.55 -2.80 -7.08
C ALA A 41 -9.03 -2.47 -6.80
N LEU A 42 -9.32 -1.77 -5.69
CA LEU A 42 -10.67 -1.33 -5.35
C LEU A 42 -11.20 -0.25 -6.32
N ILE A 43 -10.34 0.68 -6.72
CA ILE A 43 -10.68 1.68 -7.76
C ILE A 43 -11.02 0.99 -9.08
N HIS A 44 -10.26 -0.03 -9.49
CA HIS A 44 -10.60 -0.82 -10.69
C HIS A 44 -11.92 -1.58 -10.52
N GLN A 45 -12.22 -2.11 -9.33
CA GLN A 45 -13.52 -2.76 -9.08
C GLN A 45 -14.69 -1.78 -9.24
N LEU A 46 -14.54 -0.52 -8.79
CA LEU A 46 -15.55 0.53 -8.99
C LEU A 46 -15.83 0.86 -10.47
N GLN A 47 -14.90 0.54 -11.37
CA GLN A 47 -15.07 0.75 -12.81
C GLN A 47 -15.85 -0.37 -13.50
N LEU A 48 -16.15 -1.48 -12.81
CA LEU A 48 -16.90 -2.59 -13.40
C LEU A 48 -18.33 -2.18 -13.72
N PRO A 49 -18.87 -2.58 -14.89
CA PRO A 49 -20.27 -2.33 -15.21
C PRO A 49 -21.19 -3.19 -14.32
N ASN A 50 -22.40 -2.71 -14.08
CA ASN A 50 -23.48 -3.45 -13.40
C ASN A 50 -23.19 -3.87 -11.94
N LEU A 51 -22.41 -3.09 -11.20
CA LEU A 51 -22.30 -3.28 -9.75
C LEU A 51 -23.67 -3.09 -9.08
N SER A 52 -24.07 -4.06 -8.26
CA SER A 52 -25.20 -3.88 -7.34
C SER A 52 -24.87 -2.85 -6.27
N ASP A 53 -25.88 -2.23 -5.68
CA ASP A 53 -25.65 -1.23 -4.64
C ASP A 53 -24.98 -1.82 -3.40
N HIS A 54 -25.22 -3.09 -3.09
CA HIS A 54 -24.50 -3.79 -2.02
C HIS A 54 -23.00 -3.90 -2.32
N GLN A 55 -22.63 -4.33 -3.54
CA GLN A 55 -21.22 -4.40 -3.95
C GLN A 55 -20.56 -3.03 -3.93
N LYS A 56 -21.27 -1.97 -4.34
CA LYS A 56 -20.74 -0.60 -4.25
C LYS A 56 -20.44 -0.20 -2.81
N VAL A 57 -21.34 -0.49 -1.88
CA VAL A 57 -21.15 -0.19 -0.45
C VAL A 57 -19.92 -0.92 0.09
N ASP A 58 -19.78 -2.21 -0.22
CA ASP A 58 -18.64 -3.00 0.25
C ASP A 58 -17.32 -2.47 -0.32
N ILE A 59 -17.25 -2.23 -1.64
CA ILE A 59 -16.03 -1.70 -2.28
C ILE A 59 -15.67 -0.31 -1.74
N LEU A 60 -16.66 0.57 -1.52
CA LEU A 60 -16.42 1.90 -0.98
C LEU A 60 -16.00 1.87 0.49
N ALA A 61 -16.57 0.98 1.30
CA ALA A 61 -16.17 0.80 2.68
C ALA A 61 -14.72 0.31 2.77
N GLU A 62 -14.35 -0.69 1.98
CA GLU A 62 -12.98 -1.18 1.90
C GLU A 62 -12.00 -0.13 1.38
N LEU A 63 -12.40 0.65 0.37
CA LEU A 63 -11.56 1.72 -0.18
C LEU A 63 -11.31 2.80 0.89
N ASN A 64 -12.34 3.16 1.65
CA ASN A 64 -12.19 4.11 2.75
C ASN A 64 -11.24 3.58 3.84
N THR A 65 -11.30 2.29 4.17
CA THR A 65 -10.34 1.64 5.08
C THR A 65 -8.92 1.71 4.53
N SER A 66 -8.70 1.39 3.25
CA SER A 66 -7.37 1.50 2.62
C SER A 66 -6.86 2.95 2.61
N ILE A 67 -7.72 3.95 2.40
CA ILE A 67 -7.31 5.35 2.48
C ILE A 67 -6.84 5.72 3.90
N ILE A 68 -7.54 5.25 4.94
CA ILE A 68 -7.14 5.47 6.34
C ILE A 68 -5.79 4.80 6.62
N HIS A 69 -5.57 3.57 6.15
CA HIS A 69 -4.29 2.88 6.29
C HIS A 69 -3.16 3.61 5.55
N LEU A 70 -3.41 4.06 4.31
CA LEU A 70 -2.45 4.86 3.55
C LEU A 70 -2.06 6.14 4.28
N GLN A 71 -3.03 6.82 4.89
CA GLN A 71 -2.75 8.00 5.70
C GLN A 71 -1.85 7.66 6.90
N SER A 72 -2.06 6.51 7.55
CA SER A 72 -1.21 6.05 8.64
C SER A 72 0.19 5.63 8.19
N HIS A 73 0.35 5.10 6.97
CA HIS A 73 1.65 4.72 6.43
C HIS A 73 2.44 5.91 5.87
N CYS A 74 1.78 7.03 5.58
CA CYS A 74 2.40 8.26 5.08
C CYS A 74 2.60 9.31 6.18
N ASP A 75 2.78 8.87 7.43
CA ASP A 75 2.97 9.75 8.58
C ASP A 75 4.40 10.33 8.64
N ASP A 76 4.67 11.08 9.71
CA ASP A 76 5.95 11.78 9.91
C ASP A 76 7.11 10.77 10.06
N ASP A 77 6.88 9.60 10.67
CA ASP A 77 7.92 8.57 10.86
C ASP A 77 8.45 8.04 9.52
N LEU A 78 7.57 7.78 8.54
CA LEU A 78 8.03 7.38 7.20
C LEU A 78 8.79 8.52 6.52
N GLN A 79 8.31 9.76 6.64
CA GLN A 79 8.94 10.93 6.00
C GLN A 79 10.34 11.19 6.55
N ASP A 80 10.51 11.11 7.87
CA ASP A 80 11.79 11.28 8.54
C ASP A 80 12.79 10.20 8.10
N LEU A 81 12.36 8.93 8.02
CA LEU A 81 13.22 7.85 7.53
C LEU A 81 13.63 8.02 6.06
N ILE A 82 12.74 8.55 5.21
CA ILE A 82 13.09 8.89 3.83
C ILE A 82 14.11 10.02 3.80
N ALA A 83 13.94 11.05 4.63
CA ALA A 83 14.90 12.15 4.73
C ALA A 83 16.28 11.67 5.17
N ASP A 84 16.34 10.83 6.22
CA ASP A 84 17.57 10.19 6.69
C ASP A 84 18.25 9.38 5.59
N GLU A 85 17.50 8.56 4.83
CA GLU A 85 18.07 7.78 3.73
C GLU A 85 18.63 8.71 2.65
N LEU A 86 17.92 9.79 2.29
CA LEU A 86 18.38 10.77 1.31
C LEU A 86 19.68 11.47 1.72
N GLU A 87 19.83 11.84 2.99
CA GLU A 87 21.07 12.46 3.51
C GLU A 87 22.28 11.52 3.45
N ASN A 88 22.04 10.20 3.50
CA ASN A 88 23.08 9.19 3.48
C ASN A 88 23.47 8.73 2.05
N ILE A 89 22.72 9.10 1.02
CA ILE A 89 23.08 8.84 -0.37
C ILE A 89 24.21 9.78 -0.77
N THR A 90 25.36 9.22 -1.14
CA THR A 90 26.51 9.95 -1.68
C THR A 90 26.52 9.86 -3.20
N ASP A 91 26.59 11.01 -3.89
CA ASP A 91 26.73 11.11 -5.35
C ASP A 91 28.02 10.48 -5.90
#